data_AF-A0A3P7IRH1-F1
#
_entry.id   AF-A0A3P7IRH1-F1
#
_cell.length_a   1.000
_cell.length_b   1.000
_cell.length_c   1.000
_cell.angle_alpha   90.00
_cell.angle_beta   90.00
_cell.angle_gamma   90.00
#
_symmetry.space_group_name_H-M   'P 1'
#
loop_
_entity.id
_entity.type
_entity.pdbx_description
1 polymer ?
#
loop_
_entity_poly.entity_id
_entity_poly.type
_entity_poly.pdbx_seq_one_letter_code
_entity_poly.pdbx_strand_id
1 'polypeptide(L)'
;MRIGVSKLFSENSAAKEMNSAEAHAAEKKLEEMNSVQGQDANKLKQLLVKDQAARELKPLSDRVNVELATLKNLKKEFVRMILSRCQAGLDVEEDCLSGPAQKQRIQFLENNLDKLTKVHKQIQEKTIRAQSAIYRKTKTFLKKDSDCEEYIKGNAAVIRPLFERLVRDNADLRVELPKMEARLRGREDRIKQLETALRETKERSQLERRKYQQEVERIKDAVRQRNMRRQNTPQIVKPIRPGQMYTPSPAVTAGVPTPTVRPANATQMNGEEHPDIVL
;
A
#
# COMPACT_ATOMS: atom_id res chain seq x y z
N MET A 1 -92.58 125.96 -59.14
CA MET A 1 -91.74 125.84 -60.36
C MET A 1 -90.60 126.85 -60.25
N ARG A 2 -89.35 126.43 -60.61
CA ARG A 2 -88.06 127.19 -60.71
C ARG A 2 -87.33 127.49 -59.38
N ILE A 3 -86.08 127.06 -59.09
CA ILE A 3 -84.78 126.93 -59.84
C ILE A 3 -84.32 128.33 -60.30
N GLY A 4 -83.19 128.93 -59.89
CA GLY A 4 -81.82 128.42 -59.91
C GLY A 4 -81.01 129.22 -60.97
N VAL A 5 -80.02 129.99 -60.53
CA VAL A 5 -78.95 130.59 -61.39
C VAL A 5 -77.60 130.61 -60.66
N SER A 6 -77.54 130.77 -59.34
CA SER A 6 -76.28 130.94 -58.60
C SER A 6 -75.34 129.73 -58.54
N LYS A 7 -75.72 128.59 -59.11
CA LYS A 7 -74.94 127.36 -58.99
C LYS A 7 -73.67 127.33 -59.86
N LEU A 8 -73.59 128.14 -60.92
CA LEU A 8 -72.53 128.00 -61.94
C LEU A 8 -71.19 128.70 -61.62
N PHE A 9 -71.15 129.72 -60.76
CA PHE A 9 -69.90 130.46 -60.51
C PHE A 9 -68.96 129.81 -59.50
N SER A 10 -69.49 129.04 -58.56
CA SER A 10 -68.69 128.30 -57.59
C SER A 10 -67.90 127.16 -58.24
N GLU A 11 -68.29 126.72 -59.43
CA GLU A 11 -67.71 125.55 -60.08
C GLU A 11 -66.35 125.86 -60.73
N ASN A 12 -66.07 127.13 -61.09
CA ASN A 12 -64.89 127.44 -61.90
C ASN A 12 -63.63 127.77 -61.09
N SER A 13 -63.74 128.42 -59.91
CA SER A 13 -62.57 128.73 -59.06
C SER A 13 -61.99 127.50 -58.38
N ALA A 14 -62.82 126.48 -58.15
CA ALA A 14 -62.38 125.20 -57.61
C ALA A 14 -61.52 124.40 -58.62
N ALA A 15 -61.69 124.63 -59.93
CA ALA A 15 -61.05 123.79 -60.95
C ALA A 15 -59.54 124.04 -61.11
N LYS A 16 -59.06 125.25 -60.82
CA LYS A 16 -57.66 125.62 -61.13
C LYS A 16 -56.68 125.22 -60.01
N GLU A 17 -57.06 125.37 -58.76
CA GLU A 17 -56.25 124.94 -57.61
C GLU A 17 -56.18 123.42 -57.49
N MET A 18 -57.21 122.72 -57.97
CA MET A 18 -57.17 121.26 -58.08
C MET A 18 -56.04 120.76 -59.01
N ASN A 19 -55.81 121.42 -60.15
CA ASN A 19 -54.86 120.92 -61.15
C ASN A 19 -53.39 121.00 -60.71
N SER A 20 -52.98 122.01 -59.92
CA SER A 20 -51.57 122.13 -59.47
C SER A 20 -51.24 121.21 -58.30
N ALA A 21 -52.20 120.97 -57.40
CA ALA A 21 -52.05 119.99 -56.33
C ALA A 21 -52.01 118.56 -56.90
N GLU A 22 -52.67 118.32 -58.05
CA GLU A 22 -52.62 117.03 -58.75
C GLU A 22 -51.23 116.67 -59.28
N ALA A 23 -50.45 117.64 -59.77
CA ALA A 23 -49.13 117.37 -60.36
C ALA A 23 -48.08 116.93 -59.32
N HIS A 24 -47.95 117.63 -58.19
CA HIS A 24 -47.00 117.25 -57.12
C HIS A 24 -47.45 115.99 -56.37
N ALA A 25 -48.76 115.76 -56.26
CA ALA A 25 -49.29 114.50 -55.77
C ALA A 25 -48.96 113.33 -56.71
N ALA A 26 -48.82 113.56 -58.02
CA ALA A 26 -48.47 112.52 -58.98
C ALA A 26 -47.01 112.06 -58.85
N GLU A 27 -46.07 112.97 -58.57
CA GLU A 27 -44.65 112.63 -58.52
C GLU A 27 -44.26 111.89 -57.23
N LYS A 28 -44.77 112.33 -56.06
CA LYS A 28 -44.59 111.59 -54.80
C LYS A 28 -45.25 110.20 -54.84
N LYS A 29 -46.38 110.08 -55.55
CA LYS A 29 -47.00 108.77 -55.82
C LYS A 29 -46.09 107.87 -56.66
N LEU A 30 -45.28 108.41 -57.56
CA LEU A 30 -44.41 107.61 -58.44
C LEU A 30 -43.25 106.95 -57.68
N GLU A 31 -42.62 107.66 -56.74
CA GLU A 31 -41.54 107.11 -55.90
C GLU A 31 -42.05 106.11 -54.86
N GLU A 32 -43.17 106.40 -54.20
CA GLU A 32 -43.83 105.45 -53.29
C GLU A 32 -44.26 104.18 -54.05
N MET A 33 -44.78 104.33 -55.27
CA MET A 33 -45.18 103.20 -56.11
C MET A 33 -43.97 102.31 -56.46
N ASN A 34 -42.81 102.87 -56.78
CA ASN A 34 -41.61 102.08 -57.08
C ASN A 34 -41.02 101.35 -55.85
N SER A 35 -40.99 101.99 -54.68
CA SER A 35 -40.56 101.36 -53.42
C SER A 35 -41.51 100.23 -52.99
N VAL A 36 -42.81 100.48 -53.07
CA VAL A 36 -43.86 99.47 -52.79
C VAL A 36 -43.75 98.31 -53.78
N GLN A 37 -43.50 98.59 -55.06
CA GLN A 37 -43.35 97.55 -56.10
C GLN A 37 -42.10 96.68 -55.88
N GLY A 38 -41.00 97.23 -55.35
CA GLY A 38 -39.82 96.45 -54.95
C GLY A 38 -40.04 95.57 -53.71
N GLN A 39 -40.77 96.08 -52.71
CA GLN A 39 -41.19 95.29 -51.54
C GLN A 39 -42.21 94.20 -51.93
N ASP A 40 -43.14 94.50 -52.82
CA ASP A 40 -44.11 93.57 -53.36
C ASP A 40 -43.44 92.49 -54.20
N ALA A 41 -42.42 92.81 -54.99
CA ALA A 41 -41.65 91.81 -55.74
C ALA A 41 -40.91 90.83 -54.81
N ASN A 42 -40.35 91.31 -53.69
CA ASN A 42 -39.69 90.44 -52.70
C ASN A 42 -40.70 89.61 -51.89
N LYS A 43 -41.85 90.19 -51.52
CA LYS A 43 -42.96 89.45 -50.91
C LYS A 43 -43.52 88.39 -51.85
N LEU A 44 -43.65 88.71 -53.13
CA LEU A 44 -44.15 87.79 -54.16
C LEU A 44 -43.17 86.64 -54.36
N LYS A 45 -41.86 86.89 -54.41
CA LYS A 45 -40.84 85.83 -54.46
C LYS A 45 -40.88 84.94 -53.21
N GLN A 46 -41.03 85.53 -52.03
CA GLN A 46 -41.13 84.76 -50.78
C GLN A 46 -42.42 83.94 -50.69
N LEU A 47 -43.55 84.47 -51.18
CA LEU A 47 -44.80 83.74 -51.31
C LEU A 47 -44.69 82.60 -52.33
N LEU A 48 -43.99 82.81 -53.45
CA LEU A 48 -43.77 81.76 -54.44
C LEU A 48 -42.94 80.61 -53.87
N VAL A 49 -41.88 80.92 -53.11
CA VAL A 49 -41.05 79.90 -52.44
C VAL A 49 -41.85 79.18 -51.35
N LYS A 50 -42.67 79.89 -50.57
CA LYS A 50 -43.56 79.28 -49.58
C LYS A 50 -44.64 78.41 -50.21
N ASP A 51 -45.24 78.85 -51.33
CA ASP A 51 -46.25 78.10 -52.07
C ASP A 51 -45.64 76.84 -52.71
N GLN A 52 -44.42 76.96 -53.25
CA GLN A 52 -43.67 75.81 -53.77
C GLN A 52 -43.33 74.81 -52.65
N ALA A 53 -42.81 75.28 -51.51
CA ALA A 53 -42.53 74.41 -50.36
C ALA A 53 -43.81 73.78 -49.78
N ALA A 54 -44.93 74.52 -49.76
CA ALA A 54 -46.21 73.98 -49.32
C ALA A 54 -46.75 72.91 -50.28
N ARG A 55 -46.57 73.08 -51.60
CA ARG A 55 -46.93 72.08 -52.61
C ARG A 55 -46.11 70.82 -52.51
N GLU A 56 -44.84 70.92 -52.15
CA GLU A 56 -43.96 69.74 -51.98
C GLU A 56 -44.16 69.03 -50.63
N LEU A 57 -44.47 69.77 -49.56
CA LEU A 57 -44.70 69.21 -48.23
C LEU A 57 -46.10 68.60 -48.06
N LYS A 58 -47.10 69.06 -48.81
CA LYS A 58 -48.48 68.56 -48.73
C LYS A 58 -48.60 67.06 -49.06
N PRO A 59 -48.06 66.54 -50.19
CA PRO A 59 -48.06 65.11 -50.48
C PRO A 59 -47.33 64.27 -49.44
N LEU A 60 -46.24 64.81 -48.87
CA LEU A 60 -45.48 64.15 -47.82
C LEU A 60 -46.28 64.07 -46.52
N SER A 61 -46.95 65.16 -46.14
CA SER A 61 -47.87 65.20 -45.00
C SER A 61 -49.03 64.22 -45.18
N ASP A 62 -49.62 64.16 -46.37
CA ASP A 62 -50.72 63.23 -46.66
C ASP A 62 -50.26 61.78 -46.60
N ARG A 63 -49.05 61.48 -47.09
CA ARG A 63 -48.43 60.15 -46.98
C ARG A 63 -48.16 59.75 -45.52
N VAL A 64 -47.61 60.66 -44.71
CA VAL A 64 -47.38 60.43 -43.28
C VAL A 64 -48.70 60.17 -42.55
N ASN A 65 -49.78 60.88 -42.91
CA ASN A 65 -51.10 60.65 -42.32
C ASN A 65 -51.66 59.27 -42.68
N VAL A 66 -51.46 58.79 -43.91
CA VAL A 66 -51.84 57.43 -44.33
C VAL A 66 -51.02 56.38 -43.60
N GLU A 67 -49.70 56.54 -43.50
CA GLU A 67 -48.84 55.63 -42.75
C GLU A 67 -49.22 55.58 -41.27
N LEU A 68 -49.51 56.73 -40.67
CA LEU A 68 -49.98 56.81 -39.28
C LEU A 68 -51.33 56.08 -39.08
N ALA A 69 -52.25 56.21 -40.03
CA ALA A 69 -53.52 55.48 -39.99
C ALA A 69 -53.30 53.96 -40.10
N THR A 70 -52.43 53.53 -41.02
CA THR A 70 -52.04 52.12 -41.18
C THR A 70 -51.39 51.58 -39.91
N LEU A 71 -50.48 52.35 -39.29
CA LEU A 71 -49.80 51.98 -38.06
C LEU A 71 -50.77 51.86 -36.88
N LYS A 72 -51.75 52.77 -36.79
CA LYS A 72 -52.84 52.69 -35.80
C LYS A 72 -53.69 51.44 -36.00
N ASN A 73 -53.98 51.05 -37.24
CA ASN A 73 -54.72 49.84 -37.55
C ASN A 73 -53.91 48.57 -37.23
N LEU A 74 -52.62 48.53 -37.60
CA LEU A 74 -51.72 47.44 -37.23
C LEU A 74 -51.60 47.30 -35.71
N LYS A 75 -51.49 48.41 -34.97
CA LYS A 75 -51.47 48.39 -33.51
C LYS A 75 -52.75 47.80 -32.93
N LYS A 76 -53.92 48.19 -33.44
CA LYS A 76 -55.21 47.61 -33.01
C LYS A 76 -55.23 46.10 -33.27
N GLU A 77 -54.77 45.67 -34.43
CA GLU A 77 -54.77 44.26 -34.82
C GLU A 77 -53.78 43.43 -34.00
N PHE A 78 -52.59 43.96 -33.71
CA PHE A 78 -51.60 43.33 -32.85
C PHE A 78 -52.12 43.17 -31.42
N VAL A 79 -52.74 44.22 -30.87
CA VAL A 79 -53.36 44.17 -29.53
C VAL A 79 -54.50 43.15 -29.50
N ARG A 80 -55.36 43.14 -30.53
CA ARG A 80 -56.42 42.16 -30.69
C ARG A 80 -55.86 40.73 -30.74
N MET A 81 -54.82 40.50 -31.52
CA MET A 81 -54.15 39.21 -31.63
C MET A 81 -53.55 38.75 -30.29
N ILE A 82 -52.90 39.63 -29.54
CA ILE A 82 -52.35 39.30 -28.21
C ILE A 82 -53.50 38.96 -27.24
N LEU A 83 -54.54 39.79 -27.18
CA LEU A 83 -55.68 39.55 -26.30
C LEU A 83 -56.38 38.23 -26.64
N SER A 84 -56.59 37.93 -27.93
CA SER A 84 -57.15 36.66 -28.38
C SER A 84 -56.25 35.46 -28.06
N ARG A 85 -54.92 35.61 -28.10
CA ARG A 85 -53.99 34.54 -27.67
C ARG A 85 -53.98 34.33 -26.16
N CYS A 86 -54.08 35.40 -25.37
CA CYS A 86 -54.22 35.29 -23.92
C CYS A 86 -55.57 34.66 -23.54
N GLN A 87 -56.65 34.97 -24.26
CA GLN A 87 -57.96 34.34 -24.07
C GLN A 87 -57.96 32.88 -24.56
N ALA A 88 -57.34 32.56 -25.70
CA ALA A 88 -57.19 31.17 -26.16
C ALA A 88 -56.27 30.33 -25.26
N GLY A 89 -55.44 30.94 -24.41
CA GLY A 89 -54.72 30.25 -23.34
C GLY A 89 -55.57 29.97 -22.10
N LEU A 90 -56.75 30.60 -21.97
CA LEU A 90 -57.66 30.49 -20.83
C LEU A 90 -58.98 29.78 -21.20
N ASP A 91 -59.39 29.79 -22.48
CA ASP A 91 -60.62 29.15 -23.01
C ASP A 91 -60.38 27.75 -23.61
N VAL A 92 -59.17 27.20 -23.52
CA VAL A 92 -59.04 25.74 -23.61
C VAL A 92 -59.49 25.19 -22.27
N GLU A 93 -60.81 25.11 -22.11
CA GLU A 93 -61.52 24.03 -21.44
C GLU A 93 -60.61 23.20 -20.52
N GLU A 94 -60.57 23.59 -19.24
CA GLU A 94 -60.01 22.78 -18.15
C GLU A 94 -60.59 21.34 -18.16
N ASP A 95 -61.76 21.16 -18.79
CA ASP A 95 -62.44 19.87 -18.97
C ASP A 95 -61.98 19.03 -20.19
N CYS A 96 -61.33 19.60 -21.21
CA CYS A 96 -60.85 18.83 -22.38
C CYS A 96 -59.37 18.44 -22.32
N LEU A 97 -58.54 19.16 -21.58
CA LEU A 97 -57.12 18.80 -21.34
C LEU A 97 -56.93 17.78 -20.21
N SER A 98 -58.03 17.33 -19.59
CA SER A 98 -58.07 16.34 -18.51
C SER A 98 -59.20 15.31 -18.73
N GLY A 99 -59.40 14.90 -19.99
CA GLY A 99 -60.41 13.91 -20.35
C GLY A 99 -60.17 12.54 -19.67
N PRO A 100 -61.20 11.67 -19.58
CA PRO A 100 -61.11 10.36 -18.90
C PRO A 100 -59.95 9.48 -19.40
N ALA A 101 -59.63 9.55 -20.69
CA ALA A 101 -58.50 8.83 -21.29
C ALA A 101 -57.14 9.34 -20.78
N GLN A 102 -57.00 10.65 -20.55
CA GLN A 102 -55.78 11.24 -19.99
C GLN A 102 -55.63 10.86 -18.52
N LYS A 103 -56.73 10.87 -17.74
CA LYS A 103 -56.73 10.39 -16.35
C LYS A 103 -56.33 8.91 -16.25
N GLN A 104 -56.86 8.04 -17.11
CA GLN A 104 -56.45 6.63 -17.17
C GLN A 104 -54.97 6.47 -17.53
N ARG A 105 -54.47 7.29 -18.46
CA ARG A 105 -53.04 7.28 -18.84
C ARG A 105 -52.15 7.75 -17.70
N ILE A 106 -52.53 8.81 -16.97
CA ILE A 106 -51.81 9.28 -15.78
C ILE A 106 -51.79 8.18 -14.72
N GLN A 107 -52.95 7.59 -14.39
CA GLN A 107 -53.05 6.50 -13.42
C GLN A 107 -52.23 5.27 -13.81
N PHE A 108 -52.19 4.93 -15.11
CA PHE A 108 -51.33 3.85 -15.60
C PHE A 108 -49.85 4.16 -15.39
N LEU A 109 -49.41 5.39 -15.67
CA LEU A 109 -48.02 5.83 -15.49
C LEU A 109 -47.64 5.88 -14.01
N GLU A 110 -48.51 6.37 -13.13
CA GLU A 110 -48.32 6.37 -11.68
C GLU A 110 -48.14 4.94 -11.15
N ASN A 111 -49.03 4.02 -11.54
CA ASN A 111 -48.91 2.61 -11.20
C ASN A 111 -47.61 1.97 -11.70
N ASN A 112 -47.15 2.36 -12.89
CA ASN A 112 -45.89 1.87 -13.43
C ASN A 112 -44.69 2.42 -12.66
N LEU A 113 -44.71 3.71 -12.32
CA LEU A 113 -43.69 4.37 -11.53
C LEU A 113 -43.57 3.73 -10.14
N ASP A 114 -44.68 3.41 -9.50
CA ASP A 114 -44.70 2.69 -8.22
C ASP A 114 -44.09 1.29 -8.33
N LYS A 115 -44.43 0.54 -9.38
CA LYS A 115 -43.84 -0.78 -9.64
C LYS A 115 -42.33 -0.68 -9.86
N LEU A 116 -41.89 0.27 -10.67
CA LEU A 116 -40.47 0.49 -10.96
C LEU A 116 -39.71 0.89 -9.69
N THR A 117 -40.30 1.75 -8.86
CA THR A 117 -39.72 2.15 -7.57
C THR A 117 -39.58 0.96 -6.62
N LYS A 118 -40.60 0.08 -6.55
CA LYS A 118 -40.53 -1.16 -5.76
C LYS A 118 -39.45 -2.11 -6.27
N VAL A 119 -39.37 -2.32 -7.59
CA VAL A 119 -38.34 -3.17 -8.19
C VAL A 119 -36.94 -2.58 -7.93
N HIS A 120 -36.75 -1.28 -8.11
CA HIS A 120 -35.48 -0.61 -7.81
C HIS A 120 -35.06 -0.80 -6.35
N LYS A 121 -35.97 -0.52 -5.40
CA LYS A 121 -35.72 -0.73 -3.97
C LYS A 121 -35.38 -2.20 -3.67
N GLN A 122 -36.11 -3.13 -4.28
CA GLN A 122 -35.85 -4.56 -4.11
C GLN A 122 -34.47 -4.97 -4.64
N ILE A 123 -34.07 -4.48 -5.82
CA ILE A 123 -32.74 -4.74 -6.40
C ILE A 123 -31.66 -4.12 -5.52
N GLN A 124 -31.87 -2.90 -5.03
CA GLN A 124 -30.93 -2.20 -4.14
C GLN A 124 -30.74 -2.96 -2.83
N GLU A 125 -31.82 -3.42 -2.20
CA GLU A 125 -31.76 -4.24 -1.00
C GLU A 125 -31.07 -5.60 -1.24
N LYS A 126 -31.35 -6.26 -2.38
CA LYS A 126 -30.66 -7.50 -2.76
C LYS A 126 -29.17 -7.27 -2.96
N THR A 127 -28.79 -6.16 -3.58
CA THR A 127 -27.40 -5.76 -3.81
C THR A 127 -26.68 -5.52 -2.48
N ILE A 128 -27.27 -4.75 -1.57
CA ILE A 128 -26.72 -4.49 -0.23
C ILE A 128 -26.57 -5.79 0.56
N ARG A 129 -27.56 -6.68 0.50
CA ARG A 129 -27.49 -8.00 1.16
C ARG A 129 -26.37 -8.87 0.59
N ALA A 130 -26.23 -8.92 -0.74
CA ALA A 130 -25.16 -9.66 -1.40
C ALA A 130 -23.78 -9.10 -1.03
N GLN A 131 -23.60 -7.78 -1.09
CA GLN A 131 -22.36 -7.11 -0.68
C GLN A 131 -22.01 -7.40 0.79
N SER A 132 -22.99 -7.33 1.69
CA SER A 132 -22.80 -7.65 3.12
C SER A 132 -22.45 -9.12 3.37
N ALA A 133 -23.00 -10.03 2.56
CA ALA A 133 -22.66 -11.46 2.64
C ALA A 133 -21.24 -11.73 2.12
N ILE A 134 -20.85 -11.11 1.01
CA ILE A 134 -19.49 -11.18 0.47
C ILE A 134 -18.51 -10.65 1.50
N TYR A 135 -18.72 -9.45 2.05
CA TYR A 135 -17.83 -8.86 3.06
C TYR A 135 -17.64 -9.77 4.27
N ARG A 136 -18.71 -10.37 4.80
CA ARG A 136 -18.63 -11.32 5.93
C ARG A 136 -17.82 -12.58 5.56
N LYS A 137 -18.07 -13.16 4.38
CA LYS A 137 -17.31 -14.33 3.90
C LYS A 137 -15.83 -14.00 3.67
N THR A 138 -15.53 -12.87 3.07
CA THR A 138 -14.15 -12.40 2.86
C THR A 138 -13.45 -12.19 4.19
N LYS A 139 -14.09 -11.55 5.16
CA LYS A 139 -13.53 -11.34 6.50
C LYS A 139 -13.23 -12.65 7.23
N THR A 140 -14.13 -13.63 7.17
CA THR A 140 -13.88 -14.94 7.80
C THR A 140 -12.81 -15.75 7.07
N PHE A 141 -12.71 -15.63 5.74
CA PHE A 141 -11.63 -16.25 4.96
C PHE A 141 -10.26 -15.68 5.35
N LEU A 142 -10.12 -14.34 5.37
CA LEU A 142 -8.87 -13.69 5.80
C LEU A 142 -8.46 -14.07 7.22
N LYS A 143 -9.41 -14.21 8.14
CA LYS A 143 -9.10 -14.63 9.51
C LYS A 143 -8.56 -16.07 9.56
N LYS A 144 -9.21 -16.99 8.84
CA LYS A 144 -8.72 -18.38 8.73
C LYS A 144 -7.31 -18.44 8.12
N ASP A 145 -7.06 -17.65 7.08
CA ASP A 145 -5.75 -17.57 6.43
C ASP A 145 -4.67 -17.09 7.42
N SER A 146 -4.96 -16.02 8.17
CA SER A 146 -4.09 -15.52 9.24
C SER A 146 -3.83 -16.55 10.35
N ASP A 147 -4.85 -17.29 10.78
CA ASP A 147 -4.70 -18.30 11.83
C ASP A 147 -3.85 -19.50 11.34
N CYS A 148 -4.02 -19.90 10.07
CA CYS A 148 -3.18 -20.90 9.42
C CYS A 148 -1.71 -20.45 9.30
N GLU A 149 -1.48 -19.20 8.91
CA GLU A 149 -0.13 -18.62 8.81
C GLU A 149 0.57 -18.58 10.18
N GLU A 150 -0.15 -18.18 11.22
CA GLU A 150 0.36 -18.16 12.60
C GLU A 150 0.72 -19.57 13.08
N TYR A 151 -0.12 -20.56 12.81
CA TYR A 151 0.14 -21.97 13.15
C TYR A 151 1.40 -22.51 12.45
N ILE A 152 1.53 -22.27 11.14
CA ILE A 152 2.70 -22.70 10.36
C ILE A 152 3.97 -22.02 10.89
N LYS A 153 3.90 -20.72 11.19
CA LYS A 153 5.03 -19.96 11.75
C LYS A 153 5.45 -20.48 13.12
N GLY A 154 4.49 -20.81 13.99
CA GLY A 154 4.75 -21.43 15.30
C GLY A 154 5.47 -22.77 15.17
N ASN A 155 4.97 -23.67 14.31
CA ASN A 155 5.63 -24.95 14.06
C ASN A 155 7.04 -24.79 13.48
N ALA A 156 7.21 -23.87 12.53
CA ALA A 156 8.52 -23.59 11.93
C ALA A 156 9.52 -23.07 12.97
N ALA A 157 9.08 -22.25 13.93
CA ALA A 157 9.93 -21.74 15.00
C ALA A 157 10.44 -22.83 15.95
N VAL A 158 9.69 -23.94 16.12
CA VAL A 158 10.12 -25.10 16.91
C VAL A 158 11.01 -26.04 16.09
N ILE A 159 10.59 -26.36 14.86
CA ILE A 159 11.27 -27.37 14.03
C ILE A 159 12.64 -26.89 13.55
N ARG A 160 12.76 -25.61 13.15
CA ARG A 160 14.02 -25.06 12.60
C ARG A 160 15.21 -25.19 13.55
N PRO A 161 15.18 -24.71 14.81
CA PRO A 161 16.33 -24.82 15.71
C PRO A 161 16.67 -26.28 16.06
N LEU A 162 15.67 -27.16 16.16
CA LEU A 162 15.88 -28.59 16.39
C LEU A 162 16.60 -29.24 15.20
N PHE A 163 16.16 -28.93 13.98
CA PHE A 163 16.80 -29.43 12.77
C PHE A 163 18.24 -28.93 12.65
N GLU A 164 18.47 -27.64 12.90
CA GLU A 164 19.83 -27.08 12.90
C GLU A 164 20.72 -27.73 13.97
N ARG A 165 20.18 -27.99 15.17
CA ARG A 165 20.91 -28.68 16.24
C ARG A 165 21.30 -30.09 15.82
N LEU A 166 20.35 -30.84 15.27
CA LEU A 166 20.60 -32.19 14.77
C LEU A 166 21.65 -32.21 13.64
N VAL A 167 21.63 -31.24 12.73
CA VAL A 167 22.63 -31.12 11.66
C VAL A 167 24.02 -30.85 12.26
N ARG A 168 24.12 -29.97 13.25
CA ARG A 168 25.39 -29.71 13.97
C ARG A 168 25.90 -30.95 14.69
N ASP A 169 25.06 -31.59 15.50
CA ASP A 169 25.45 -32.79 16.25
C ASP A 169 25.87 -33.93 15.31
N ASN A 170 25.19 -34.10 14.17
CA ASN A 170 25.60 -35.07 13.14
C ASN A 170 26.97 -34.74 12.52
N ALA A 171 27.27 -33.46 12.31
CA ALA A 171 28.57 -33.03 11.80
C ALA A 171 29.69 -33.32 12.82
N ASP A 172 29.43 -33.03 14.10
CA ASP A 172 30.38 -33.31 15.19
C ASP A 172 30.65 -34.81 15.30
N LEU A 173 29.62 -35.64 15.25
CA LEU A 173 29.75 -37.10 15.29
C LEU A 173 30.57 -37.64 14.11
N ARG A 174 30.38 -37.11 12.90
CA ARG A 174 31.18 -37.50 11.72
C ARG A 174 32.68 -37.24 11.92
N VAL A 175 33.04 -36.25 12.73
CA VAL A 175 34.43 -35.90 13.04
C VAL A 175 34.96 -36.67 14.26
N GLU A 176 34.13 -36.88 15.29
CA GLU A 176 34.55 -37.55 16.51
C GLU A 176 34.66 -39.08 16.36
N LEU A 177 33.79 -39.72 15.57
CA LEU A 177 33.80 -41.17 15.41
C LEU A 177 35.18 -41.69 14.92
N PRO A 178 35.78 -41.14 13.84
CA PRO A 178 37.08 -41.61 13.37
C PRO A 178 38.21 -41.40 14.37
N LYS A 179 38.16 -40.32 15.18
CA LYS A 179 39.16 -40.07 16.23
C LYS A 179 39.07 -41.12 17.32
N MET A 180 37.87 -41.45 17.77
CA MET A 180 37.64 -42.46 18.79
C MET A 180 38.03 -43.85 18.28
N GLU A 181 37.73 -44.18 17.02
CA GLU A 181 38.20 -45.41 16.38
C GLU A 181 39.73 -45.50 16.32
N ALA A 182 40.42 -44.41 15.94
CA ALA A 182 41.88 -44.37 15.90
C ALA A 182 42.50 -44.59 17.29
N ARG A 183 41.93 -43.97 18.32
CA ARG A 183 42.35 -44.18 19.72
C ARG A 183 42.14 -45.62 20.16
N LEU A 184 41.03 -46.25 19.76
CA LEU A 184 40.73 -47.64 20.09
C LEU A 184 41.71 -48.60 19.38
N ARG A 185 41.97 -48.40 18.09
CA ARG A 185 42.99 -49.15 17.34
C ARG A 185 44.38 -49.04 17.98
N GLY A 186 44.81 -47.84 18.35
CA GLY A 186 46.10 -47.67 19.03
C GLY A 186 46.19 -48.37 20.40
N ARG A 187 45.08 -48.43 21.15
CA ARG A 187 45.01 -49.20 22.41
C ARG A 187 45.07 -50.71 22.14
N GLU A 188 44.34 -51.17 21.12
CA GLU A 188 44.35 -52.57 20.70
C GLU A 188 45.76 -53.03 20.30
N ASP A 189 46.48 -52.25 19.50
CA ASP A 189 47.85 -52.55 19.08
C ASP A 189 48.81 -52.59 20.27
N ARG A 190 48.68 -51.64 21.21
CA ARG A 190 49.48 -51.64 22.44
C ARG A 190 49.19 -52.88 23.30
N ILE A 191 47.93 -53.31 23.41
CA ILE A 191 47.56 -54.53 24.13
C ILE A 191 48.23 -55.75 23.47
N LYS A 192 48.13 -55.88 22.15
CA LYS A 192 48.80 -56.98 21.40
C LYS A 192 50.32 -57.00 21.63
N GLN A 193 50.97 -55.84 21.64
CA GLN A 193 52.41 -55.73 21.94
C GLN A 193 52.73 -56.19 23.36
N LEU A 194 51.94 -55.76 24.35
CA LEU A 194 52.13 -56.16 25.75
C LEU A 194 51.88 -57.66 25.96
N GLU A 195 50.84 -58.22 25.33
CA GLU A 195 50.56 -59.66 25.38
C GLU A 195 51.68 -60.50 24.76
N THR A 196 52.24 -60.03 23.64
CA THR A 196 53.39 -60.66 22.98
C THR A 196 54.62 -60.60 23.87
N ALA A 197 54.97 -59.42 24.41
CA ALA A 197 56.10 -59.24 25.31
C ALA A 197 55.97 -60.09 26.59
N LEU A 198 54.76 -60.21 27.14
CA LEU A 198 54.48 -61.04 28.30
C LEU A 198 54.68 -62.53 27.98
N ARG A 199 54.20 -62.99 26.81
CA ARG A 199 54.39 -64.36 26.34
C ARG A 199 55.87 -64.68 26.16
N GLU A 200 56.62 -63.83 25.47
CA GLU A 200 58.06 -64.00 25.28
C GLU A 200 58.82 -64.01 26.61
N THR A 201 58.48 -63.12 27.54
CA THR A 201 59.13 -63.08 28.87
C THR A 201 58.87 -64.37 29.64
N LYS A 202 57.64 -64.89 29.57
CA LYS A 202 57.28 -66.18 30.18
C LYS A 202 58.06 -67.33 29.56
N GLU A 203 58.16 -67.37 28.23
CA GLU A 203 58.93 -68.40 27.52
C GLU A 203 60.44 -68.34 27.82
N ARG A 204 61.03 -67.13 27.84
CA ARG A 204 62.43 -66.92 28.22
C ARG A 204 62.70 -67.39 29.65
N SER A 205 61.85 -67.03 30.61
CA SER A 205 61.97 -67.47 32.00
C SER A 205 61.84 -68.99 32.14
N GLN A 206 60.91 -69.62 31.41
CA GLN A 206 60.78 -71.08 31.40
C GLN A 206 62.02 -71.77 30.82
N LEU A 207 62.57 -71.24 29.73
CA LEU A 207 63.79 -71.78 29.12
C LEU A 207 64.99 -71.67 30.05
N GLU A 208 65.13 -70.53 30.73
CA GLU A 208 66.18 -70.31 31.73
C GLU A 208 66.09 -71.30 32.89
N ARG A 209 64.88 -71.51 33.45
CA ARG A 209 64.66 -72.54 34.47
C ARG A 209 65.04 -73.94 33.99
N ARG A 210 64.72 -74.30 32.74
CA ARG A 210 65.13 -75.60 32.15
C ARG A 210 66.66 -75.72 32.03
N LYS A 211 67.35 -74.68 31.56
CA LYS A 211 68.81 -74.67 31.46
C LYS A 211 69.47 -74.79 32.84
N TYR A 212 68.98 -74.02 33.82
CA TYR A 212 69.44 -74.11 35.20
C TYR A 212 69.23 -75.51 35.78
N GLN A 213 68.05 -76.10 35.57
CA GLN A 213 67.77 -77.46 36.03
C GLN A 213 68.71 -78.49 35.41
N GLN A 214 68.99 -78.40 34.10
CA GLN A 214 69.96 -79.27 33.43
C GLN A 214 71.38 -79.10 33.99
N GLU A 215 71.81 -77.87 34.28
CA GLU A 215 73.10 -77.60 34.90
C GLU A 215 73.18 -78.21 36.31
N VAL A 216 72.14 -78.02 37.11
CA VAL A 216 72.03 -78.60 38.46
C VAL A 216 72.12 -80.13 38.40
N GLU A 217 71.42 -80.80 37.48
CA GLU A 217 71.53 -82.25 37.31
C GLU A 217 72.93 -82.68 36.85
N ARG A 218 73.56 -81.94 35.93
CA ARG A 218 74.94 -82.20 35.52
C ARG A 218 75.91 -82.12 36.71
N ILE A 219 75.75 -81.11 37.56
CA ILE A 219 76.55 -80.94 38.78
C ILE A 219 76.25 -82.09 39.76
N LYS A 220 74.98 -82.44 39.98
CA LYS A 220 74.61 -83.58 40.84
C LYS A 220 75.24 -84.88 40.34
N ASP A 221 75.23 -85.14 39.04
CA ASP A 221 75.87 -86.32 38.44
C ASP A 221 77.39 -86.31 38.62
N ALA A 222 78.04 -85.17 38.38
CA ALA A 222 79.47 -85.02 38.63
C ALA A 222 79.82 -85.24 40.12
N VAL A 223 79.00 -84.73 41.04
CA VAL A 223 79.15 -84.95 42.48
C VAL A 223 78.89 -86.42 42.84
N ARG A 224 77.86 -87.08 42.30
CA ARG A 224 77.61 -88.52 42.48
C ARG A 224 78.79 -89.36 42.01
N GLN A 225 79.30 -89.10 40.81
CA GLN A 225 80.49 -89.78 40.26
C GLN A 225 81.72 -89.55 41.16
N ARG A 226 81.95 -88.31 41.61
CA ARG A 226 83.03 -87.99 42.56
C ARG A 226 82.87 -88.73 43.89
N ASN A 227 81.65 -88.81 44.43
CA ASN A 227 81.37 -89.51 45.67
C ASN A 227 81.56 -91.03 45.53
N MET A 228 81.13 -91.63 44.42
CA MET A 228 81.39 -93.05 44.12
C MET A 228 82.89 -93.35 44.03
N ARG A 229 83.69 -92.48 43.41
CA ARG A 229 85.16 -92.61 43.39
C ARG A 229 85.76 -92.53 44.80
N ARG A 230 85.20 -91.72 45.69
CA ARG A 230 85.62 -91.63 47.11
C ARG A 230 85.20 -92.85 47.93
N GLN A 231 84.06 -93.45 47.63
CA GLN A 231 83.56 -94.66 48.31
C GLN A 231 84.39 -95.90 47.95
N ASN A 232 84.97 -95.93 46.74
CA ASN A 232 85.90 -96.97 46.29
C ASN A 232 87.38 -96.70 46.62
N THR A 233 87.66 -95.76 47.53
CA THR A 233 89.03 -95.52 48.03
C THR A 233 89.27 -96.41 49.25
N PRO A 234 90.33 -97.25 49.30
CA PRO A 234 90.55 -98.17 50.41
C PRO A 234 90.65 -97.43 51.75
N GLN A 235 89.92 -97.92 52.74
CA GLN A 235 89.86 -97.32 54.08
C GLN A 235 91.16 -97.62 54.84
N ILE A 236 92.13 -96.71 54.75
CA ILE A 236 93.34 -96.76 55.57
C ILE A 236 92.93 -96.39 57.00
N VAL A 237 92.87 -97.40 57.87
CA VAL A 237 92.67 -97.22 59.32
C VAL A 237 93.82 -96.36 59.86
N LYS A 238 93.50 -95.20 60.44
CA LYS A 238 94.48 -94.38 61.16
C LYS A 238 94.76 -95.02 62.52
N PRO A 239 96.03 -95.06 62.99
CA PRO A 239 96.35 -95.56 64.33
C PRO A 239 95.56 -94.83 65.42
N ILE A 240 95.14 -95.59 66.43
CA ILE A 240 94.38 -95.13 67.60
C ILE A 240 95.18 -94.03 68.30
N ARG A 241 94.62 -92.80 68.37
CA ARG A 241 95.05 -91.81 69.36
C ARG A 241 94.28 -92.09 70.65
N PRO A 242 94.94 -92.34 71.79
CA PRO A 242 94.29 -92.32 73.09
C PRO A 242 93.78 -90.90 73.37
N GLY A 243 92.50 -90.77 73.70
CA GLY A 243 91.89 -89.49 74.09
C GLY A 243 90.78 -89.03 73.16
N GLN A 244 89.65 -89.74 73.19
CA GLN A 244 88.38 -89.25 72.67
C GLN A 244 87.41 -89.22 73.85
N MET A 245 87.11 -88.02 74.36
CA MET A 245 85.97 -87.78 75.24
C MET A 245 84.82 -87.29 74.36
N TYR A 246 83.76 -88.09 74.32
CA TYR A 246 82.45 -87.70 73.82
C TYR A 246 81.78 -86.78 74.82
N THR A 247 81.23 -85.65 74.37
CA THR A 247 79.94 -85.18 74.89
C THR A 247 79.17 -84.43 73.78
N PRO A 248 77.82 -84.49 73.81
CA PRO A 248 76.96 -84.20 72.67
C PRO A 248 76.43 -82.75 72.64
N SER A 249 76.00 -82.36 71.44
CA SER A 249 75.16 -81.19 71.16
C SER A 249 73.88 -81.17 71.99
N PRO A 250 73.38 -79.98 72.34
CA PRO A 250 71.99 -79.68 72.00
C PRO A 250 71.87 -78.38 71.20
N ALA A 251 71.14 -78.49 70.10
CA ALA A 251 70.52 -77.38 69.40
C ALA A 251 69.31 -76.89 70.19
N VAL A 252 69.19 -75.58 70.48
CA VAL A 252 67.92 -74.84 70.38
C VAL A 252 68.13 -73.31 70.49
N THR A 253 67.78 -72.62 69.40
CA THR A 253 67.08 -71.32 69.33
C THR A 253 67.66 -70.07 70.00
N ALA A 254 68.46 -69.32 69.24
CA ALA A 254 68.43 -67.85 69.17
C ALA A 254 67.90 -67.51 67.76
N GLY A 255 67.02 -66.55 67.46
CA GLY A 255 66.62 -65.33 68.15
C GLY A 255 66.65 -64.18 67.13
N VAL A 256 65.51 -63.93 66.44
CA VAL A 256 65.05 -62.62 65.87
C VAL A 256 65.83 -62.07 64.62
N PRO A 257 65.27 -61.24 63.68
CA PRO A 257 63.93 -60.65 63.52
C PRO A 257 63.23 -60.88 62.16
N THR A 258 61.94 -60.52 62.16
CA THR A 258 61.08 -60.16 61.03
C THR A 258 61.64 -59.03 60.13
N PRO A 259 61.39 -59.05 58.81
CA PRO A 259 61.35 -57.84 58.01
C PRO A 259 59.89 -57.49 57.66
N THR A 260 59.38 -56.44 58.30
CA THR A 260 58.17 -55.72 57.89
C THR A 260 58.43 -55.03 56.55
N VAL A 261 57.81 -55.53 55.47
CA VAL A 261 57.73 -54.80 54.20
C VAL A 261 56.52 -53.86 54.27
N ARG A 262 56.81 -52.56 54.31
CA ARG A 262 55.84 -51.47 54.10
C ARG A 262 55.21 -51.57 52.70
N PRO A 263 53.87 -51.50 52.55
CA PRO A 263 53.28 -51.01 51.32
C PRO A 263 53.25 -49.47 51.35
N ALA A 264 53.91 -48.84 50.38
CA ALA A 264 53.79 -47.42 50.13
C ALA A 264 52.66 -47.16 49.11
N ASN A 265 51.81 -46.20 49.47
CA ASN A 265 50.95 -45.37 48.61
C ASN A 265 49.75 -46.04 47.92
N ALA A 266 48.65 -46.12 48.67
CA ALA A 266 47.32 -45.85 48.12
C ALA A 266 47.08 -44.33 48.20
N THR A 267 47.21 -43.64 47.07
CA THR A 267 46.74 -42.26 46.94
C THR A 267 45.22 -42.25 47.01
N GLN A 268 44.73 -41.38 47.88
CA GLN A 268 43.34 -41.12 48.21
C GLN A 268 42.53 -40.78 46.94
N MET A 269 41.43 -41.51 46.74
CA MET A 269 40.26 -41.01 46.02
C MET A 269 39.36 -40.38 47.07
N ASN A 270 39.55 -39.09 47.35
CA ASN A 270 38.53 -38.27 47.98
C ASN A 270 37.64 -37.71 46.88
N GLY A 271 36.33 -37.85 47.07
CA GLY A 271 35.32 -37.38 46.14
C GLY A 271 35.21 -35.87 46.08
N GLU A 272 34.77 -35.41 44.91
CA GLU A 272 33.94 -34.21 44.80
C GLU A 272 32.63 -34.65 44.14
N GLU A 273 31.58 -34.70 44.95
CA GLU A 273 30.21 -34.50 44.48
C GLU A 273 29.94 -33.00 44.51
N HIS A 274 29.40 -32.47 43.41
CA HIS A 274 28.51 -31.31 43.38
C HIS A 274 27.70 -31.31 42.07
N PRO A 275 26.57 -30.59 41.97
CA PRO A 275 25.28 -31.15 41.57
C PRO A 275 24.75 -30.48 40.29
N ASP A 276 23.50 -30.78 39.97
CA ASP A 276 22.62 -30.01 39.07
C ASP A 276 22.96 -30.03 37.57
N ILE A 277 22.31 -30.96 36.86
CA ILE A 277 21.71 -30.63 35.57
C ILE A 277 20.24 -31.06 35.63
N VAL A 278 19.40 -30.06 35.87
CA VAL A 278 17.99 -30.05 35.46
C VAL A 278 17.96 -30.08 33.93
N LEU A 279 17.31 -31.10 33.38
CA LEU A 279 16.60 -31.07 32.10
C LEU A 279 15.49 -32.12 32.14
#